data_AF-A0A349QW41-F1
#
_entry.id   AF-A0A349QW41-F1
#
_cell.length_a   1.000
_cell.length_b   1.000
_cell.length_c   1.000
_cell.angle_alpha   90.00
_cell.angle_beta   90.00
_cell.angle_gamma   90.00
#
_symmetry.space_group_name_H-M   'P 1'
#
loop_
_entity.id
_entity.type
_entity.pdbx_description
1 polymer ?
#
loop_
_entity_poly.entity_id
_entity_poly.type
_entity_poly.pdbx_seq_one_letter_code
_entity_poly.pdbx_strand_id
1 'polypeptide(L)'
;IHRRNAKRLREIIAEIGYPTISKVGEAASNSAWLIVQHAIGEPQFMQDCYQLLLDNILDVNLANLAYLHDRIQVFKSKPQRYGTQLSSCGSIYPVEDKNAINSLRSTMNLLPLNPKEMNKLKM
;
A
#
# COMPACT_ATOMS: atom_id res chain seq x y z
N ILE A 1 -7.88 -13.31 13.67
CA ILE A 1 -6.62 -13.62 12.96
C ILE A 1 -5.81 -12.34 12.72
N HIS A 2 -6.33 -11.34 11.99
CA HIS A 2 -5.60 -10.12 11.64
C HIS A 2 -4.94 -9.38 12.83
N ARG A 3 -5.66 -9.15 13.95
CA ARG A 3 -5.09 -8.51 15.15
C ARG A 3 -3.91 -9.27 15.76
N ARG A 4 -3.96 -10.61 15.73
CA ARG A 4 -2.86 -11.46 16.23
C ARG A 4 -1.62 -11.32 15.34
N ASN A 5 -1.82 -11.30 14.03
CA ASN A 5 -0.73 -11.12 13.07
C ASN A 5 -0.12 -9.72 13.19
N ALA A 6 -0.96 -8.68 13.32
CA ALA A 6 -0.50 -7.30 13.53
C ALA A 6 0.29 -7.16 14.84
N LYS A 7 -0.19 -7.77 15.93
CA LYS A 7 0.55 -7.83 17.20
C LYS A 7 1.92 -8.49 17.01
N ARG A 8 1.97 -9.68 16.40
CA ARG A 8 3.24 -10.38 16.17
C ARG A 8 4.18 -9.58 15.28
N LEU A 9 3.66 -8.91 14.25
CA LEU A 9 4.46 -8.06 13.39
C LEU A 9 5.05 -6.86 14.14
N ARG A 10 4.34 -6.25 15.10
CA ARG A 10 4.92 -5.20 15.96
C ARG A 10 6.10 -5.69 16.78
N GLU A 11 5.99 -6.90 17.35
CA GLU A 11 7.09 -7.49 18.12
C GLU A 11 8.33 -7.67 17.24
N ILE A 12 8.15 -8.16 16.01
CA ILE A 12 9.24 -8.27 15.02
C ILE A 12 9.79 -6.89 14.66
N ILE A 13 8.92 -5.91 14.40
CA ILE A 13 9.34 -4.54 14.06
C ILE A 13 10.14 -3.90 15.19
N ALA A 14 9.77 -4.15 16.45
CA ALA A 14 10.50 -3.64 17.61
C ALA A 14 11.91 -4.25 17.73
N GLU A 15 12.11 -5.47 17.24
CA GLU A 15 13.39 -6.19 17.33
C GLU A 15 14.33 -5.84 16.17
N ILE A 16 13.83 -5.80 14.93
CA ILE A 16 14.67 -5.67 13.73
C ILE A 16 14.33 -4.46 12.85
N GLY A 17 13.43 -3.57 13.28
CA GLY A 17 12.80 -2.57 12.42
C GLY A 17 11.85 -3.21 11.40
N TYR A 18 11.43 -2.47 10.37
CA TYR A 18 10.59 -3.08 9.34
C TYR A 18 11.32 -4.29 8.70
N PRO A 19 10.63 -5.43 8.46
CA PRO A 19 11.21 -6.60 7.81
C PRO A 19 11.47 -6.33 6.32
N THR A 20 12.55 -5.61 6.02
CA THR A 20 12.94 -5.27 4.64
C THR A 20 13.51 -6.47 3.89
N ILE A 21 13.65 -6.34 2.56
CA ILE A 21 14.08 -7.45 1.69
C ILE A 21 15.46 -7.97 2.10
N SER A 22 16.42 -7.08 2.37
CA SER A 22 17.77 -7.50 2.79
C SER A 22 17.81 -8.25 4.13
N LYS A 23 16.84 -8.00 5.03
CA LYS A 23 16.80 -8.62 6.37
C LYS A 23 16.18 -10.01 6.37
N VAL A 24 15.10 -10.19 5.61
CA VAL A 24 14.25 -11.38 5.72
C VAL A 24 13.95 -12.07 4.39
N GLY A 25 14.45 -11.52 3.28
CA GLY A 25 14.12 -11.95 1.93
C GLY A 25 12.78 -11.40 1.44
N GLU A 26 12.59 -11.42 0.13
CA GLU A 26 11.44 -10.82 -0.55
C GLU A 26 10.10 -11.40 -0.09
N ALA A 27 10.01 -12.73 0.01
CA ALA A 27 8.77 -13.42 0.39
C ALA A 27 8.30 -13.01 1.80
N ALA A 28 9.21 -12.89 2.76
CA ALA A 28 8.88 -12.50 4.13
C ALA A 28 8.56 -11.00 4.23
N SER A 29 9.29 -10.14 3.51
CA SER A 29 9.00 -8.70 3.43
C SER A 29 7.60 -8.44 2.85
N ASN A 30 7.23 -9.14 1.77
CA ASN A 30 5.89 -9.09 1.19
C ASN A 30 4.82 -9.63 2.16
N SER A 31 5.13 -10.69 2.92
CA SER A 31 4.22 -11.23 3.94
C SER A 31 3.98 -10.25 5.09
N ALA A 32 5.02 -9.53 5.52
CA ALA A 32 4.89 -8.46 6.51
C ALA A 32 3.95 -7.36 5.99
N TRP A 33 4.14 -6.93 4.73
CA TRP A 33 3.25 -5.95 4.11
C TRP A 33 1.79 -6.43 4.02
N LEU A 34 1.54 -7.69 3.66
CA LEU A 34 0.18 -8.26 3.64
C LEU A 34 -0.49 -8.18 5.01
N ILE A 35 0.25 -8.43 6.09
CA ILE A 35 -0.28 -8.28 7.46
C ILE A 35 -0.70 -6.83 7.70
N VAL A 36 0.13 -5.85 7.31
CA VAL A 36 -0.18 -4.42 7.44
C VAL A 36 -1.42 -4.06 6.62
N GLN A 37 -1.49 -4.47 5.35
CA GLN A 37 -2.60 -4.22 4.43
C GLN A 37 -3.95 -4.70 5.01
N HIS A 38 -3.93 -5.81 5.76
CA HIS A 38 -5.11 -6.39 6.40
C HIS A 38 -5.34 -5.94 7.85
N ALA A 39 -4.50 -5.06 8.42
CA ALA A 39 -4.67 -4.47 9.74
C ALA A 39 -5.71 -3.32 9.75
N ILE A 40 -6.85 -3.53 9.09
CA ILE A 40 -7.89 -2.53 8.82
C ILE A 40 -8.43 -1.86 10.10
N GLY A 41 -8.53 -2.61 11.19
CA GLY A 41 -8.99 -2.10 12.48
C GLY A 41 -7.92 -1.33 13.27
N GLU A 42 -6.73 -1.13 12.70
CA GLU A 42 -5.56 -0.54 13.38
C GLU A 42 -4.92 0.55 12.48
N PRO A 43 -5.65 1.65 12.18
CA PRO A 43 -5.25 2.66 11.19
C PRO A 43 -3.98 3.44 11.57
N GLN A 44 -3.66 3.56 12.87
CA GLN A 44 -2.40 4.17 13.31
C GLN A 44 -1.23 3.27 12.94
N PHE A 45 -1.31 1.97 13.25
CA PHE A 45 -0.28 1.00 12.89
C PHE A 45 -0.02 0.94 11.38
N MET A 46 -1.08 1.03 10.59
CA MET A 46 -0.96 1.11 9.12
C MET A 46 -0.16 2.35 8.68
N GLN A 47 -0.39 3.51 9.29
CA GLN A 47 0.35 4.74 9.01
C GLN A 47 1.80 4.67 9.48
N ASP A 48 2.04 4.09 10.66
CA ASP A 48 3.40 3.90 11.19
C ASP A 48 4.22 3.00 10.26
N CYS A 49 3.63 1.88 9.81
CA CYS A 49 4.27 1.01 8.82
C CYS A 49 4.47 1.69 7.46
N TYR A 50 3.56 2.56 7.04
CA TYR A 50 3.76 3.33 5.82
C TYR A 50 4.98 4.25 5.92
N GLN A 51 5.19 4.92 7.07
CA GLN A 51 6.40 5.71 7.30
C GLN A 51 7.65 4.83 7.28
N LEU A 52 7.61 3.66 7.92
CA LEU A 52 8.73 2.73 7.88
C LEU A 52 9.06 2.23 6.46
N LEU A 53 8.07 2.04 5.59
CA LEU A 53 8.30 1.71 4.19
C LEU A 53 8.98 2.88 3.45
N LEU A 54 8.57 4.13 3.70
CA LEU A 54 9.20 5.32 3.13
C LEU A 54 10.67 5.43 3.56
N ASP A 55 10.95 5.22 4.84
CA ASP A 55 12.31 5.28 5.39
C ASP A 55 13.23 4.20 4.80
N ASN A 56 12.65 3.10 4.28
CA ASN A 56 13.35 1.96 3.69
C ASN A 56 13.04 1.78 2.20
N ILE A 57 12.70 2.85 1.48
CA ILE A 57 12.19 2.79 0.10
C ILE A 57 13.09 2.02 -0.89
N LEU A 58 14.40 1.99 -0.63
CA LEU A 58 15.39 1.29 -1.47
C LEU A 58 15.46 -0.23 -1.22
N ASP A 59 14.83 -0.73 -0.15
CA ASP A 59 14.91 -2.12 0.32
C ASP A 59 13.52 -2.75 0.57
N VAL A 60 12.50 -2.18 -0.09
CA VAL A 60 11.11 -2.65 -0.05
C VAL A 60 10.52 -2.66 -1.45
N ASN A 61 9.42 -3.39 -1.62
CA ASN A 61 8.69 -3.38 -2.88
C ASN A 61 7.92 -2.05 -3.02
N LEU A 62 8.27 -1.24 -4.03
CA LEU A 62 7.62 0.05 -4.30
C LEU A 62 6.12 -0.06 -4.58
N ALA A 63 5.67 -1.16 -5.19
CA ALA A 63 4.25 -1.39 -5.41
C ALA A 63 3.51 -1.48 -4.07
N ASN A 64 4.06 -2.18 -3.09
CA ASN A 64 3.47 -2.31 -1.75
C ASN A 64 3.29 -0.94 -1.08
N LEU A 65 4.25 -0.02 -1.27
CA LEU A 65 4.16 1.35 -0.77
C LEU A 65 3.00 2.12 -1.43
N ALA A 66 2.84 2.02 -2.75
CA ALA A 66 1.74 2.63 -3.49
C ALA A 66 0.36 2.08 -3.07
N TYR A 67 0.24 0.76 -2.93
CA TYR A 67 -0.99 0.12 -2.45
C TYR A 67 -1.35 0.57 -1.02
N LEU A 68 -0.36 0.65 -0.13
CA LEU A 68 -0.61 1.04 1.26
C LEU A 68 -1.00 2.51 1.38
N HIS A 69 -0.36 3.39 0.61
CA HIS A 69 -0.74 4.80 0.52
C HIS A 69 -2.22 4.95 0.15
N ASP A 70 -2.63 4.35 -0.97
CA ASP A 70 -4.01 4.45 -1.43
C ASP A 70 -5.00 3.80 -0.45
N ARG A 71 -4.62 2.71 0.22
CA ARG A 71 -5.43 2.09 1.28
C ARG A 71 -5.72 3.08 2.42
N ILE A 72 -4.69 3.79 2.88
CA ILE A 72 -4.81 4.82 3.92
C ILE A 72 -5.70 5.97 3.44
N GLN A 73 -5.52 6.43 2.19
CA GLN A 73 -6.32 7.50 1.62
C GLN A 73 -7.80 7.13 1.54
N VAL A 74 -8.12 5.92 1.05
CA VAL A 74 -9.51 5.43 0.98
C VAL A 74 -10.14 5.35 2.36
N PHE A 75 -9.41 4.88 3.38
CA PHE A 75 -9.93 4.88 4.76
C PHE A 75 -10.15 6.29 5.33
N LYS A 76 -9.40 7.28 4.86
CA LYS A 76 -9.60 8.70 5.18
C LYS A 76 -10.65 9.36 4.28
N SER A 77 -11.33 8.61 3.42
CA SER A 77 -12.26 9.12 2.40
C SER A 77 -11.64 10.18 1.48
N LYS A 78 -10.35 10.04 1.19
CA LYS A 78 -9.59 10.91 0.28
C LYS A 78 -9.35 10.22 -1.06
N PRO A 79 -9.14 11.01 -2.14
CA PRO A 79 -8.73 10.47 -3.42
C PRO A 79 -7.39 9.72 -3.33
N GLN A 80 -7.25 8.71 -4.19
CA GLN A 80 -6.07 7.87 -4.33
C GLN A 80 -5.03 8.52 -5.24
N ARG A 81 -3.75 8.22 -5.04
CA ARG A 81 -2.69 8.68 -5.92
C ARG A 81 -2.41 7.70 -7.06
N TYR A 82 -2.48 6.40 -6.79
CA TYR A 82 -2.08 5.35 -7.74
C TYR A 82 -3.27 4.54 -8.27
N GLY A 83 -4.46 4.70 -7.70
CA GLY A 83 -5.70 4.05 -8.13
C GLY A 83 -5.69 2.54 -7.90
N THR A 84 -5.10 2.08 -6.79
CA THR A 84 -4.91 0.65 -6.50
C THR A 84 -6.08 -0.01 -5.77
N GLN A 85 -6.92 0.76 -5.09
CA GLN A 85 -8.06 0.26 -4.33
C GLN A 85 -9.33 0.27 -5.18
N LEU A 86 -10.07 -0.83 -5.06
CA LEU A 86 -11.35 -1.04 -5.72
C LEU A 86 -12.48 -1.03 -4.70
N SER A 87 -13.62 -0.51 -5.11
CA SER A 87 -14.90 -0.67 -4.43
C SER A 87 -15.44 -2.08 -4.59
N SER A 88 -16.50 -2.41 -3.84
CA SER A 88 -17.17 -3.72 -3.92
C SER A 88 -17.72 -4.05 -5.31
N CYS A 89 -18.02 -3.05 -6.14
CA CYS A 89 -18.44 -3.25 -7.53
C CYS A 89 -17.27 -3.34 -8.54
N GLY A 90 -16.03 -3.36 -8.06
CA GLY A 90 -14.83 -3.43 -8.90
C GLY A 90 -14.44 -2.12 -9.55
N SER A 91 -15.08 -1.00 -9.21
CA SER A 91 -14.65 0.33 -9.69
C SER A 91 -13.56 0.92 -8.81
N ILE A 92 -12.55 1.55 -9.42
CA ILE A 92 -11.47 2.25 -8.71
C ILE A 92 -12.10 3.44 -7.95
N TYR A 93 -11.75 3.61 -6.67
CA TYR A 93 -12.15 4.81 -5.90
C TYR A 93 -11.62 6.10 -6.54
N PRO A 94 -12.16 7.29 -6.22
CA PRO A 94 -11.68 8.55 -6.78
C PRO A 94 -10.16 8.71 -6.70
N VAL A 95 -9.56 9.35 -7.71
CA VAL A 95 -8.11 9.58 -7.83
C VAL A 95 -7.78 11.07 -7.84
N GLU A 96 -6.60 11.43 -7.36
CA GLU A 96 -6.11 12.81 -7.32
C GLU A 96 -6.02 13.43 -8.73
N ASP A 97 -5.43 12.70 -9.68
CA ASP A 97 -5.26 13.15 -11.06
C ASP A 97 -5.28 11.96 -12.03
N LYS A 98 -6.28 11.94 -12.91
CA LYS A 98 -6.42 10.90 -13.94
C LYS A 98 -5.31 10.96 -14.99
N ASN A 99 -4.83 12.14 -15.34
CA ASN A 99 -3.85 12.31 -16.41
C ASN A 99 -2.45 11.87 -15.96
N ALA A 100 -2.12 12.13 -14.69
CA ALA A 100 -0.82 11.77 -14.13
C ALA A 100 -0.73 10.31 -13.64
N ILE A 101 -1.86 9.61 -13.46
CA ILE A 101 -1.89 8.32 -12.75
C ILE A 101 -0.98 7.25 -13.34
N ASN A 102 -0.90 7.12 -14.67
CA ASN A 102 -0.06 6.11 -15.30
C ASN A 102 1.44 6.42 -15.18
N SER A 103 1.80 7.71 -15.21
CA SER A 103 3.17 8.14 -14.92
C SER A 103 3.55 7.85 -13.47
N LEU A 104 2.65 8.13 -12.52
CA LEU A 104 2.84 7.83 -11.09
C LEU A 104 2.89 6.32 -10.81
N ARG A 105 2.13 5.51 -11.54
CA ARG A 105 2.16 4.04 -11.43
C ARG A 105 3.50 3.48 -11.90
N SER A 106 4.04 4.02 -12.99
CA SER A 106 5.36 3.63 -13.51
C SER A 106 6.49 3.83 -12.49
N THR A 107 6.48 4.95 -11.75
CA THR A 107 7.52 5.22 -10.73
C THR A 107 7.47 4.25 -9.53
N MET A 108 6.36 3.52 -9.38
CA MET A 108 6.13 2.56 -8.31
C MET A 108 6.11 1.10 -8.80
N ASN A 109 6.61 0.83 -10.00
CA ASN A 109 6.60 -0.50 -10.63
C ASN A 109 5.18 -1.10 -10.77
N LEU A 110 4.16 -0.25 -10.91
CA LEU A 110 2.78 -0.67 -11.18
C LEU A 110 2.51 -0.65 -12.69
N LEU A 111 1.78 -1.65 -13.17
CA LEU A 111 1.29 -1.67 -14.55
C LEU A 111 0.34 -0.49 -14.81
N PRO A 112 0.39 0.16 -15.98
CA PRO A 112 -0.52 1.25 -16.30
C PRO A 112 -1.97 0.76 -16.37
N LEU A 113 -2.91 1.63 -16.02
CA LEU A 113 -4.33 1.43 -16.27
C LEU A 113 -4.60 1.55 -17.78
N ASN A 114 -5.41 0.64 -18.29
CA ASN A 114 -5.81 0.64 -19.70
C ASN A 114 -6.87 1.72 -19.98
N PRO A 115 -7.13 2.07 -21.25
CA PRO A 115 -8.08 3.15 -21.59
C PRO A 115 -9.49 2.97 -21.02
N LYS A 116 -9.98 1.73 -20.87
CA LYS A 116 -11.31 1.46 -20.31
C LYS A 116 -11.36 1.75 -18.81
N GLU A 117 -10.29 1.46 -18.09
CA GLU A 117 -10.15 1.78 -16.67
C GLU A 117 -10.03 3.29 -16.46
N MET A 118 -9.18 3.95 -17.25
CA MET A 118 -8.96 5.39 -17.23
C MET A 118 -10.27 6.18 -17.43
N ASN A 119 -11.10 5.76 -18.40
CA ASN A 119 -12.38 6.41 -18.69
C ASN A 119 -13.41 6.28 -17.54
N LYS A 120 -13.24 5.28 -16.66
CA LYS A 120 -14.13 5.03 -15.53
C LYS A 120 -13.69 5.72 -14.24
N LEU A 121 -12.48 6.31 -14.22
CA LEU A 121 -11.97 6.98 -13.03
C LEU A 121 -12.90 8.12 -12.62
N LYS A 122 -12.97 8.38 -11.33
CA LYS A 122 -13.62 9.57 -10.75
C LYS A 122 -12.54 10.43 -10.10
N MET A 123 -12.76 11.73 -10.01
CA MET A 123 -11.90 12.67 -9.26
C MET A 123 -12.69 13.16 -8.05
#